data_AF-A0A7C1L2F2-F1
#
_entry.id   AF-A0A7C1L2F2-F1
#
_cell.length_a   1.000
_cell.length_b   1.000
_cell.length_c   1.000
_cell.angle_alpha   90.00
_cell.angle_beta   90.00
_cell.angle_gamma   90.00
#
_symmetry.space_group_name_H-M   'P 1'
#
loop_
_entity.id
_entity.type
_entity.pdbx_description
1 polymer ?
#
loop_
_entity_poly.entity_id
_entity_poly.type
_entity_poly.pdbx_seq_one_letter_code
_entity_poly.pdbx_strand_id
1 'polypeptide(L)'
;MKATELRIGNYVDYKCIAFEIKEPIYKVENGADIQMHQNDNYFKFKPIPLTEQWLKDFGFKVRFVDENDNNVFKLENLKIVFKKTVIYFGIWNVDFYKFKKKIKYVHQLQNICFALTGKELTKQ
;
A
#
# COMPACT_ATOMS: atom_id res chain seq x y z
N MET A 1 -9.42 -2.24 -9.36
CA MET A 1 -8.16 -1.50 -9.52
C MET A 1 -8.01 -1.15 -10.99
N LYS A 2 -7.45 0.01 -11.36
CA LYS A 2 -7.12 0.28 -12.77
C LYS A 2 -5.78 -0.38 -13.08
N ALA A 3 -5.65 -1.03 -14.25
CA ALA A 3 -4.40 -1.70 -14.61
C ALA A 3 -3.19 -0.74 -14.63
N THR A 4 -3.40 0.54 -14.92
CA THR A 4 -2.38 1.60 -14.87
C THR A 4 -1.86 1.92 -13.47
N GLU A 5 -2.52 1.44 -12.41
CA GLU A 5 -2.07 1.60 -11.03
C GLU A 5 -1.31 0.37 -10.51
N LEU A 6 -1.29 -0.72 -11.27
CA LEU A 6 -0.63 -1.96 -10.87
C LEU A 6 0.84 -1.93 -11.30
N ARG A 7 1.73 -2.35 -10.41
CA ARG A 7 3.16 -2.47 -10.66
C ARG A 7 3.70 -3.76 -10.05
N ILE A 8 4.81 -4.25 -10.62
CA ILE A 8 5.64 -5.28 -9.98
C ILE A 8 5.96 -4.82 -8.54
N GLY A 9 5.80 -5.74 -7.59
CA GLY A 9 5.93 -5.50 -6.16
C GLY A 9 4.63 -5.20 -5.44
N ASN A 10 3.54 -4.86 -6.13
CA ASN A 10 2.26 -4.59 -5.46
C ASN A 10 1.64 -5.85 -4.85
N TYR A 11 1.11 -5.72 -3.63
CA TYR A 11 0.26 -6.74 -3.01
C TYR A 11 -1.20 -6.52 -3.42
N VAL A 12 -1.85 -7.59 -3.86
CA VAL A 12 -3.22 -7.60 -4.38
C VAL A 12 -4.01 -8.77 -3.81
N ASP A 13 -5.33 -8.59 -3.70
CA ASP A 13 -6.27 -9.66 -3.40
C ASP A 13 -6.57 -10.41 -4.70
N TYR A 14 -5.95 -11.57 -4.85
CA TYR A 14 -6.12 -12.51 -5.94
C TYR A 14 -7.38 -13.34 -5.72
N LYS A 15 -8.34 -13.18 -6.63
CA LYS A 15 -9.57 -13.99 -6.64
C LYS A 15 -9.69 -14.76 -7.94
N CYS A 16 -10.00 -16.05 -7.79
CA CYS A 16 -10.53 -16.88 -8.86
C CYS A 16 -12.06 -16.88 -8.79
N ILE A 17 -12.73 -16.84 -9.94
CA ILE A 17 -14.18 -16.97 -10.04
C ILE A 17 -14.61 -18.45 -9.95
N ALA A 18 -13.74 -19.37 -10.36
CA ALA A 18 -14.08 -20.80 -10.45
C ALA A 18 -13.96 -21.56 -9.11
N PHE A 19 -13.13 -21.09 -8.18
CA PHE A 19 -12.92 -21.74 -6.89
C PHE A 19 -12.42 -20.75 -5.83
N GLU A 20 -12.64 -21.10 -4.56
CA GLU A 20 -12.15 -20.33 -3.42
C GLU A 20 -10.63 -20.48 -3.25
N ILE A 21 -9.94 -19.36 -3.05
CA ILE A 21 -8.50 -19.33 -2.81
C ILE A 21 -8.28 -19.13 -1.31
N LYS A 22 -7.55 -20.07 -0.68
CA LYS A 22 -7.26 -20.04 0.77
C LYS A 22 -6.34 -18.89 1.17
N GLU A 23 -5.37 -18.54 0.33
CA GLU A 23 -4.44 -17.43 0.54
C GLU A 23 -4.57 -16.42 -0.60
N PRO A 24 -5.52 -15.47 -0.49
CA PRO A 24 -5.82 -14.57 -1.59
C PRO A 24 -4.80 -13.46 -1.74
N ILE A 25 -3.81 -13.30 -0.85
CA ILE A 25 -2.84 -12.20 -0.97
C ILE A 25 -1.71 -12.64 -1.89
N TYR A 26 -1.62 -12.00 -3.05
CA TYR A 26 -0.58 -12.24 -4.05
C TYR A 26 0.30 -11.01 -4.23
N LYS A 27 1.59 -11.21 -4.49
CA LYS A 27 2.52 -10.14 -4.85
C LYS A 27 2.78 -10.22 -6.35
N VAL A 28 2.55 -9.14 -7.07
CA VAL A 28 2.85 -9.07 -8.51
C VAL A 28 4.36 -9.19 -8.72
N GLU A 29 4.81 -10.18 -9.48
CA GLU A 29 6.23 -10.48 -9.68
C GLU A 29 6.72 -10.09 -11.07
N ASN A 30 5.84 -10.13 -12.09
CA ASN A 30 6.25 -9.93 -13.47
C ASN A 30 5.14 -9.32 -14.35
N GLY A 31 5.45 -9.09 -15.63
CA GLY A 31 4.51 -8.52 -16.60
C GLY A 31 3.38 -9.47 -17.02
N ALA A 32 3.58 -10.79 -16.95
CA ALA A 32 2.54 -11.78 -17.26
C ALA A 32 1.40 -11.71 -16.24
N ASP A 33 1.70 -11.47 -14.96
CA ASP A 33 0.68 -11.27 -13.91
C ASP A 33 -0.25 -10.09 -14.26
N ILE A 34 0.34 -8.99 -14.75
CA ILE A 34 -0.40 -7.79 -15.16
C ILE A 34 -1.28 -8.11 -16.38
N GLN A 35 -0.75 -8.86 -17.34
CA GLN A 35 -1.49 -9.28 -18.54
C GLN A 35 -2.66 -10.21 -18.18
N MET A 36 -2.45 -11.15 -17.25
CA MET A 36 -3.51 -12.02 -16.74
C MET A 36 -4.65 -11.18 -16.13
N HIS A 37 -4.33 -10.16 -15.33
CA HIS A 37 -5.37 -9.29 -14.78
C HIS A 37 -6.21 -8.56 -15.84
N GLN A 38 -5.62 -8.22 -16.99
CA GLN A 38 -6.32 -7.50 -18.06
C GLN A 38 -7.16 -8.41 -18.94
N ASN A 39 -6.68 -9.63 -19.21
CA ASN A 39 -7.23 -10.49 -20.26
C ASN A 39 -7.95 -11.73 -19.75
N ASP A 40 -7.78 -12.09 -18.48
CA ASP A 40 -8.37 -13.30 -17.90
C ASP A 40 -9.74 -13.00 -17.25
N ASN A 41 -10.76 -13.73 -17.68
CA ASN A 41 -12.11 -13.61 -17.13
C ASN A 41 -12.27 -14.33 -15.79
N TYR A 42 -11.42 -15.30 -15.48
CA TYR A 42 -11.50 -16.14 -14.29
C TYR A 42 -10.66 -15.62 -13.13
N PHE A 43 -9.59 -14.86 -13.42
CA PHE A 43 -8.70 -14.31 -12.38
C PHE A 43 -8.70 -12.79 -12.37
N LYS A 44 -8.95 -12.20 -11.19
CA LYS A 44 -8.93 -10.74 -11.03
C LYS A 44 -8.20 -10.32 -9.78
N PHE A 45 -7.26 -9.39 -9.95
CA PHE A 45 -6.69 -8.63 -8.85
C PHE A 45 -7.69 -7.61 -8.33
N LYS A 46 -7.97 -7.69 -7.04
CA LYS A 46 -8.74 -6.73 -6.29
C LYS A 46 -7.81 -5.91 -5.41
N PRO A 47 -8.11 -4.62 -5.22
CA PRO A 47 -7.32 -3.79 -4.34
C PRO A 47 -7.55 -4.21 -2.88
N ILE A 48 -6.48 -4.32 -2.10
CA ILE A 48 -6.55 -4.63 -0.67
C ILE A 48 -6.80 -3.33 0.10
N PRO A 49 -7.83 -3.24 0.98
CA PRO A 49 -8.02 -2.09 1.85
C PRO A 49 -6.79 -1.82 2.71
N LEU A 50 -6.37 -0.56 2.76
CA LEU A 50 -5.25 -0.16 3.60
C LEU A 50 -5.69 -0.08 5.06
N THR A 51 -4.98 -0.76 5.95
CA THR A 51 -5.17 -0.74 7.40
C THR A 51 -3.86 -0.37 8.09
N GLU A 52 -3.92 0.00 9.37
CA GLU A 52 -2.70 0.22 10.15
C GLU A 52 -1.83 -1.04 10.26
N GLN A 53 -2.44 -2.23 10.22
CA GLN A 53 -1.69 -3.49 10.26
C GLN A 53 -0.76 -3.60 9.04
N TRP A 54 -1.21 -3.20 7.85
CA TRP A 54 -0.35 -3.17 6.68
C TRP A 54 0.85 -2.23 6.83
N LEU A 55 0.67 -1.08 7.49
CA LEU A 55 1.80 -0.19 7.79
C LEU A 55 2.82 -0.92 8.67
N LYS A 56 2.38 -1.57 9.74
CA LYS A 56 3.25 -2.34 10.64
C LYS A 56 3.95 -3.48 9.91
N ASP A 57 3.21 -4.25 9.11
CA ASP A 57 3.71 -5.36 8.30
C ASP A 57 4.76 -4.91 7.27
N PHE A 58 4.71 -3.66 6.79
CA PHE A 58 5.75 -3.07 5.93
C PHE A 58 6.92 -2.44 6.69
N GLY A 59 6.99 -2.63 8.01
CA GLY A 59 8.07 -2.12 8.85
C GLY A 59 7.91 -0.68 9.30
N PHE A 60 6.74 -0.05 9.10
CA PHE A 60 6.48 1.26 9.69
C PHE A 60 6.31 1.13 11.20
N LYS A 61 7.10 1.91 11.94
CA LYS A 61 7.06 1.93 13.40
C LYS A 61 6.18 3.08 13.87
N VAL A 62 5.22 2.79 14.76
CA VAL A 62 4.51 3.83 15.51
C VAL A 62 5.53 4.56 16.37
N ARG A 63 5.50 5.90 16.35
CA ARG A 63 6.41 6.73 17.14
C ARG A 63 5.72 7.47 18.26
N PHE A 64 4.59 8.08 17.97
CA PHE A 64 3.74 8.77 18.93
C PHE A 64 2.34 8.94 18.34
N VAL A 65 1.42 9.44 19.18
CA VAL A 65 0.08 9.83 18.80
C VAL A 65 0.02 11.35 18.77
N ASP A 66 -0.55 11.94 17.71
CA ASP A 66 -0.67 13.39 17.59
C ASP A 66 -1.78 13.96 18.50
N GLU A 67 -1.90 15.30 18.57
CA GLU A 67 -2.91 16.00 19.37
C GLU A 67 -4.37 15.64 19.01
N ASN A 68 -4.58 14.99 17.86
CA ASN A 68 -5.87 14.58 17.34
C ASN A 68 -6.07 13.06 17.42
N ASP A 69 -5.34 12.39 18.30
CA ASP A 69 -5.37 10.93 18.54
C ASP A 69 -5.05 10.08 17.30
N ASN A 70 -4.20 10.58 16.39
CA ASN A 70 -3.77 9.82 15.20
C ASN A 70 -2.38 9.22 15.40
N ASN A 71 -2.23 7.95 15.01
CA ASN A 71 -0.93 7.29 14.99
C ASN A 71 0.01 7.93 13.96
N VAL A 72 1.20 8.34 14.44
CA VAL A 72 2.30 8.82 13.61
C VAL A 72 3.30 7.69 13.39
N PHE A 73 3.41 7.28 12.13
CA PHE A 73 4.28 6.21 11.66
C PHE A 73 5.57 6.75 11.05
N LYS A 74 6.65 6.00 11.23
CA LYS A 74 7.96 6.28 10.62
C LYS A 74 8.49 5.06 9.87
N LEU A 75 8.95 5.28 8.65
CA LEU A 75 9.78 4.36 7.89
C LEU A 75 10.99 5.14 7.36
N GLU A 76 12.20 4.78 7.79
CA GLU A 76 13.42 5.56 7.48
C GLU A 76 13.22 7.07 7.77
N ASN A 77 13.32 7.94 6.77
CA ASN A 77 13.07 9.39 6.89
C ASN A 77 11.64 9.80 6.51
N LEU A 78 10.77 8.85 6.18
CA LEU A 78 9.38 9.10 5.83
C LEU A 78 8.50 9.14 7.09
N LYS A 79 7.79 10.26 7.28
CA LYS A 79 6.74 10.42 8.29
C LYS A 79 5.39 10.21 7.61
N ILE A 80 4.58 9.32 8.19
CA ILE A 80 3.21 9.03 7.73
C ILE A 80 2.26 9.27 8.89
N VAL A 81 1.17 10.00 8.64
CA VAL A 81 0.05 10.09 9.60
C VAL A 81 -1.19 9.53 8.94
N PHE A 82 -1.76 8.52 9.59
CA PHE A 82 -2.91 7.79 9.11
C PHE A 82 -4.18 8.35 9.77
N LYS A 83 -4.97 9.13 9.03
CA LYS A 83 -6.22 9.73 9.52
C LYS A 83 -7.41 9.18 8.74
N LYS A 84 -8.04 8.12 9.26
CA LYS A 84 -9.17 7.39 8.65
C LYS A 84 -8.85 6.81 7.26
N THR A 85 -8.91 7.65 6.22
CA THR A 85 -8.64 7.31 4.80
C THR A 85 -7.73 8.31 4.11
N VAL A 86 -7.21 9.28 4.85
CA VAL A 86 -6.27 10.28 4.35
C VAL A 86 -4.92 10.00 4.99
N ILE A 87 -3.90 9.91 4.13
CA ILE A 87 -2.53 9.84 4.58
C ILE A 87 -1.85 11.18 4.35
N TYR A 88 -1.18 11.65 5.39
CA TYR A 88 -0.28 12.78 5.33
C TYR A 88 1.15 12.26 5.26
N PHE A 89 1.90 12.78 4.30
CA PHE A 89 3.30 12.42 4.11
C PHE A 89 4.17 13.63 4.49
N GLY A 90 5.23 13.36 5.22
CA GLY A 90 6.23 14.34 5.62
C GLY A 90 7.62 13.74 5.66
N ILE A 91 8.61 14.61 5.87
CA ILE A 91 9.97 14.18 6.18
C ILE A 91 10.11 14.20 7.70
N TRP A 92 10.75 13.17 8.25
CA TRP A 92 11.05 13.11 9.68
C TRP A 92 11.91 14.31 10.10
N ASN A 93 11.64 14.91 11.26
CA ASN A 93 12.26 16.15 11.76
C ASN A 93 11.98 17.43 10.94
N VAL A 94 10.96 17.41 10.08
CA VAL A 94 10.40 18.63 9.48
C VAL A 94 8.96 18.78 9.96
N ASP A 95 8.63 19.92 10.56
CA ASP A 95 7.34 20.14 11.24
C ASP A 95 6.14 20.18 10.29
N PHE A 96 6.38 20.26 8.98
CA PHE A 96 5.32 20.36 7.97
C PHE A 96 5.15 19.07 7.16
N TYR A 97 3.89 18.66 6.99
CA TYR A 97 3.52 17.69 5.97
C TYR A 97 3.74 18.31 4.60
N LYS A 98 4.52 17.65 3.75
CA LYS A 98 4.80 18.15 2.41
C LYS A 98 3.61 17.95 1.47
N PHE A 99 2.80 16.92 1.71
CA PHE A 99 1.58 16.69 0.93
C PHE A 99 0.60 15.76 1.65
N LYS A 100 -0.69 15.90 1.31
CA LYS A 100 -1.77 15.02 1.77
C LYS A 100 -2.40 14.29 0.58
N LYS A 101 -2.64 13.00 0.71
CA LYS A 101 -3.34 12.21 -0.31
C LYS A 101 -4.36 11.30 0.34
N LYS A 102 -5.58 11.32 -0.18
CA LYS A 102 -6.58 10.31 0.16
C LYS A 102 -6.20 9.00 -0.54
N ILE A 103 -5.82 7.99 0.25
CA ILE A 103 -5.54 6.65 -0.26
C ILE A 103 -6.38 5.64 0.53
N LYS A 104 -6.89 4.64 -0.18
CA LYS A 104 -7.80 3.63 0.39
C LYS A 104 -7.22 2.22 0.35
N TYR A 105 -6.18 2.01 -0.47
CA TYR A 105 -5.72 0.68 -0.82
C TYR A 105 -4.20 0.55 -0.70
N VAL A 106 -3.75 -0.68 -0.40
CA VAL A 106 -2.34 -1.03 -0.17
C VAL A 106 -1.46 -0.66 -1.36
N HIS A 107 -1.87 -0.96 -2.60
CA HIS A 107 -1.09 -0.65 -3.80
C HIS A 107 -0.81 0.85 -3.96
N GLN A 108 -1.73 1.71 -3.53
CA GLN A 108 -1.54 3.16 -3.59
C GLN A 108 -0.45 3.62 -2.63
N LEU A 109 -0.37 3.03 -1.43
CA LEU A 109 0.73 3.30 -0.50
C LEU A 109 2.05 2.82 -1.09
N GLN A 110 2.10 1.60 -1.61
CA GLN A 110 3.30 1.02 -2.20
C GLN A 110 3.85 1.86 -3.35
N ASN A 111 2.98 2.32 -4.26
CA ASN A 111 3.38 3.15 -5.38
C ASN A 111 3.90 4.53 -4.93
N ILE A 112 3.29 5.14 -3.90
CA ILE A 112 3.78 6.39 -3.34
C ILE A 112 5.15 6.18 -2.67
N CYS A 113 5.30 5.14 -1.85
CA CYS A 113 6.56 4.84 -1.18
C CYS A 113 7.68 4.60 -2.20
N PHE A 114 7.44 3.79 -3.24
CA PHE A 114 8.39 3.59 -4.33
C PHE A 114 8.76 4.90 -5.04
N ALA A 115 7.78 5.75 -5.35
CA ALA A 115 8.04 7.04 -5.99
C ALA A 115 8.89 7.99 -5.12
N LEU A 116 8.78 7.90 -3.79
CA LEU A 116 9.53 8.74 -2.85
C LEU A 116 10.90 8.18 -2.49
N THR A 117 11.07 6.86 -2.43
CA THR A 117 12.26 6.21 -1.87
C THR A 117 13.05 5.38 -2.89
N GLY A 118 12.46 5.04 -4.03
CA GLY A 118 13.00 4.08 -5.00
C GLY A 118 13.00 2.63 -4.51
N LYS A 119 12.40 2.32 -3.35
CA LYS A 119 12.39 0.99 -2.74
C LYS A 119 10.99 0.39 -2.70
N GLU A 120 10.90 -0.90 -2.95
CA GLU A 120 9.66 -1.66 -2.74
C GLU A 120 9.35 -1.79 -1.25
N LEU A 121 8.06 -1.70 -0.90
CA LEU A 121 7.61 -2.17 0.40
C LEU A 121 7.48 -3.69 0.36
N THR A 122 8.21 -4.36 1.24
CA THR A 122 8.13 -5.81 1.45
C THR A 122 7.53 -6.09 2.82
N LYS A 123 6.65 -7.09 2.89
CA LYS A 123 6.13 -7.59 4.15
C LYS A 123 7.28 -8.16 5.01
N GLN A 124 7.36 -7.79 6.29
CA GLN A 124 8.33 -8.26 7.28
C GLN A 124 7.81 -9.45 8.07
#